data_AF-A0A7W0VS70-F1
#
_entry.id   AF-A0A7W0VS70-F1
#
_cell.length_a   1.000
_cell.length_b   1.000
_cell.length_c   1.000
_cell.angle_alpha   90.00
_cell.angle_beta   90.00
_cell.angle_gamma   90.00
#
_symmetry.space_group_name_H-M   'P 1'
#
loop_
_entity.id
_entity.type
_entity.pdbx_description
1 polymer ?
#
loop_
_entity_poly.entity_id
_entity_poly.type
_entity_poly.pdbx_seq_one_letter_code
_entity_poly.pdbx_strand_id
1 'polypeptide(L)'
;MTVRSVAELPFLERPVLELLNLVEERELPDHDYAGFGWARVDSLWLAVGDAEQPIVDALVLALHSADDGEPIADDVELEFELPDGSVGVLASTFLDRWLPVLPRTKSVVLALCNAHRAELRRPAGATTPIHYGLGDVESWREGAERIILTADAWRTV
;
A
#
# COMPACT_ATOMS: atom_id res chain seq x y z
N MET A 1 10.88 -16.30 -13.40
CA MET A 1 11.56 -15.02 -13.66
C MET A 1 12.41 -14.66 -12.45
N THR A 2 13.74 -14.61 -12.57
CA THR A 2 14.63 -14.24 -11.45
C THR A 2 14.73 -12.72 -11.33
N VAL A 3 14.13 -12.14 -10.28
CA VAL A 3 14.31 -10.71 -9.93
C VAL A 3 15.68 -10.53 -9.30
N ARG A 4 16.52 -9.67 -9.89
CA ARG A 4 17.90 -9.42 -9.43
C ARG A 4 18.06 -8.11 -8.67
N SER A 5 17.06 -7.23 -8.76
CA SER A 5 17.03 -5.96 -8.04
C SER A 5 15.59 -5.48 -7.81
N VAL A 6 15.41 -4.58 -6.84
CA VAL A 6 14.13 -3.91 -6.54
C VAL A 6 13.52 -3.24 -7.77
N ALA A 7 14.35 -2.79 -8.71
CA ALA A 7 13.93 -2.15 -9.95
C ALA A 7 13.26 -3.12 -10.95
N GLU A 8 13.50 -4.42 -10.79
CA GLU A 8 12.98 -5.48 -11.67
C GLU A 8 11.71 -6.13 -11.10
N LEU A 9 11.24 -5.68 -9.93
CA LEU A 9 9.96 -6.14 -9.38
C LEU A 9 8.83 -5.86 -10.37
N PRO A 10 7.91 -6.81 -10.60
CA PRO A 10 6.78 -6.63 -11.51
C PRO A 10 5.68 -5.75 -10.88
N PHE A 11 6.03 -4.55 -10.45
CA PHE A 11 5.14 -3.60 -9.78
C PHE A 11 4.33 -2.80 -10.82
N LEU A 12 3.27 -3.43 -11.32
CA LEU A 12 2.50 -2.95 -12.46
C LEU A 12 1.24 -2.17 -12.07
N GLU A 13 0.76 -1.35 -13.01
CA GLU A 13 -0.57 -0.75 -12.93
C GLU A 13 -1.63 -1.84 -12.95
N ARG A 14 -2.63 -1.73 -12.08
CA ARG A 14 -3.77 -2.67 -12.03
C ARG A 14 -5.09 -1.92 -11.85
N PRO A 15 -6.22 -2.48 -12.30
CA PRO A 15 -7.54 -1.95 -11.93
C PRO A 15 -7.67 -1.89 -10.41
N VAL A 16 -8.09 -0.74 -9.86
CA VAL A 16 -8.05 -0.52 -8.40
C VAL A 16 -8.84 -1.56 -7.60
N LEU A 17 -9.98 -2.03 -8.12
CA LEU A 17 -10.79 -3.04 -7.45
C LEU A 17 -10.08 -4.40 -7.43
N GLU A 18 -9.38 -4.78 -8.49
CA GLU A 18 -8.55 -5.98 -8.50
C GLU A 18 -7.32 -5.82 -7.59
N LEU A 19 -6.71 -4.62 -7.59
CA LEU A 19 -5.54 -4.31 -6.78
C LEU A 19 -5.84 -4.47 -5.29
N LEU A 20 -7.01 -4.01 -4.85
CA LEU A 20 -7.43 -4.01 -3.45
C LEU A 20 -8.30 -5.23 -3.06
N ASN A 21 -8.44 -6.22 -3.94
CA ASN A 21 -9.27 -7.42 -3.74
C ASN A 21 -10.76 -7.09 -3.41
N LEU A 22 -11.37 -6.20 -4.21
CA LEU A 22 -12.74 -5.68 -4.08
C LEU A 22 -13.63 -5.99 -5.30
N VAL A 23 -13.27 -7.02 -6.07
CA VAL A 23 -14.02 -7.42 -7.29
C VAL A 23 -15.34 -8.09 -6.93
N GLU A 24 -15.33 -8.90 -5.87
CA GLU A 24 -16.50 -9.57 -5.32
C GLU A 24 -16.93 -8.91 -4.01
N GLU A 25 -18.22 -8.96 -3.70
CA GLU A 25 -18.72 -8.56 -2.39
C GLU A 25 -18.25 -9.59 -1.35
N ARG A 26 -17.63 -9.11 -0.27
CA ARG A 26 -17.13 -9.94 0.83
C ARG A 26 -17.64 -9.39 2.16
N GLU A 27 -17.96 -10.29 3.09
CA GLU A 27 -18.41 -9.93 4.44
C GLU A 27 -17.24 -9.52 5.36
N LEU A 28 -16.03 -10.01 5.07
CA LEU A 28 -14.81 -9.75 5.85
C LEU A 28 -13.62 -9.48 4.92
N PRO A 29 -12.58 -8.76 5.38
CA PRO A 29 -11.34 -8.61 4.65
C PRO A 29 -10.65 -9.95 4.40
N ASP A 30 -9.97 -10.04 3.28
CA ASP A 30 -9.09 -11.18 2.96
C ASP A 30 -7.67 -10.84 3.42
N HIS A 31 -7.28 -11.39 4.57
CA HIS A 31 -5.96 -11.17 5.17
C HIS A 31 -4.85 -11.95 4.47
N ASP A 32 -5.20 -12.95 3.66
CA ASP A 32 -4.22 -13.78 2.92
C ASP A 32 -3.91 -13.18 1.52
N TYR A 33 -4.54 -12.07 1.16
CA TYR A 33 -4.30 -11.42 -0.13
C TYR A 33 -2.95 -10.71 -0.16
N ALA A 34 -1.96 -11.34 -0.79
CA ALA A 34 -0.60 -10.80 -0.97
C ALA A 34 -0.41 -10.04 -2.32
N GLY A 35 -1.50 -9.66 -2.99
CA GLY A 35 -1.39 -9.01 -4.30
C GLY A 35 -0.85 -7.58 -4.20
N PHE A 36 0.12 -7.25 -5.04
CA PHE A 36 0.76 -5.94 -5.07
C PHE A 36 0.62 -5.24 -6.42
N GLY A 37 0.93 -3.94 -6.45
CA GLY A 37 0.90 -3.09 -7.63
C GLY A 37 0.49 -1.66 -7.31
N TRP A 38 0.13 -0.90 -8.33
CA TRP A 38 -0.34 0.47 -8.16
C TRP A 38 -1.57 0.79 -8.99
N ALA A 39 -2.33 1.79 -8.55
CA ALA A 39 -3.47 2.33 -9.28
C ALA A 39 -3.61 3.83 -9.02
N ARG A 40 -4.08 4.57 -10.03
CA ARG A 40 -4.56 5.94 -9.85
C ARG A 40 -6.03 5.93 -9.51
N VAL A 41 -6.42 6.77 -8.55
CA VAL A 41 -7.82 6.97 -8.17
C VAL A 41 -8.13 8.45 -8.09
N ASP A 42 -9.31 8.82 -8.57
CA ASP A 42 -9.80 10.19 -8.46
C ASP A 42 -10.09 10.56 -7.00
N SER A 43 -10.60 9.61 -6.22
CA SER A 43 -10.77 9.76 -4.78
C SER A 43 -10.83 8.42 -4.04
N LEU A 44 -10.40 8.42 -2.77
CA LEU A 44 -10.66 7.37 -1.78
C LEU A 44 -10.86 7.98 -0.40
N TRP A 45 -11.30 7.19 0.58
CA TRP A 45 -11.47 7.63 1.96
C TRP A 45 -10.55 6.86 2.89
N LEU A 46 -9.84 7.57 3.76
CA LEU A 46 -9.06 7.00 4.85
C LEU A 46 -9.91 7.07 6.12
N ALA A 47 -10.18 5.95 6.76
CA ALA A 47 -11.06 5.84 7.92
C ALA A 47 -10.32 5.38 9.18
N VAL A 48 -10.73 5.94 10.34
CA VAL A 48 -10.34 5.52 11.69
C VAL A 48 -11.58 5.56 12.59
N GLY A 49 -12.12 4.39 12.96
CA GLY A 49 -13.42 4.33 13.61
C GLY A 49 -14.49 5.00 12.75
N ASP A 50 -15.28 5.91 13.35
CA ASP A 50 -16.33 6.66 12.63
C ASP A 50 -15.82 7.88 11.86
N ALA A 51 -14.52 8.20 11.97
CA ALA A 51 -13.93 9.36 11.30
C ALA A 51 -13.38 8.98 9.92
N GLU A 52 -13.73 9.77 8.91
CA GLU A 52 -13.24 9.59 7.55
C GLU A 52 -12.60 10.86 7.00
N GLN A 53 -11.55 10.68 6.21
CA GLN A 53 -10.87 11.73 5.48
C GLN A 53 -10.82 11.40 3.99
N PRO A 54 -11.41 12.22 3.10
CA PRO A 54 -11.26 12.04 1.66
C PRO A 54 -9.85 12.41 1.20
N ILE A 55 -9.27 11.57 0.34
CA ILE A 55 -8.06 11.84 -0.41
C ILE A 55 -8.45 11.92 -1.88
N VAL A 56 -8.02 12.97 -2.57
CA VAL A 56 -8.35 13.22 -3.98
C VAL A 56 -7.09 13.20 -4.84
N ASP A 57 -7.20 12.71 -6.08
CA ASP A 57 -6.09 12.51 -7.01
C ASP A 57 -4.94 11.76 -6.31
N ALA A 58 -5.19 10.49 -6.02
CA ALA A 58 -4.31 9.64 -5.24
C ALA A 58 -3.65 8.56 -6.10
N LEU A 59 -2.40 8.25 -5.78
CA LEU A 59 -1.70 7.06 -6.23
C LEU A 59 -1.75 6.05 -5.10
N VAL A 60 -2.48 4.95 -5.29
CA VAL A 60 -2.57 3.85 -4.33
C VAL A 60 -1.47 2.85 -4.64
N LEU A 61 -0.65 2.53 -3.65
CA LEU A 61 0.35 1.46 -3.71
C LEU A 61 -0.14 0.31 -2.82
N ALA A 62 -0.51 -0.82 -3.41
CA ALA A 62 -0.79 -2.02 -2.63
C ALA A 62 0.52 -2.77 -2.41
N LEU A 63 0.85 -2.97 -1.14
CA LEU A 63 2.10 -3.53 -0.66
C LEU A 63 1.77 -4.53 0.46
N HIS A 64 2.60 -5.55 0.61
CA HIS A 64 2.48 -6.53 1.68
C HIS A 64 3.73 -6.45 2.57
N SER A 65 3.55 -6.57 3.89
CA SER A 65 4.64 -6.65 4.87
C SER A 65 4.98 -8.11 5.15
N ALA A 66 6.24 -8.38 5.51
CA ALA A 66 6.56 -9.64 6.16
C ALA A 66 5.99 -9.62 7.59
N ASP A 67 4.96 -10.44 7.85
CA ASP A 67 4.21 -10.39 9.12
C ASP A 67 4.91 -11.14 10.28
N ASP A 68 5.83 -12.05 9.96
CA ASP A 68 6.58 -12.87 10.94
C ASP A 68 7.95 -12.29 11.33
N GLY A 69 8.27 -11.08 10.86
CA GLY A 69 9.57 -10.42 11.04
C GLY A 69 9.78 -9.78 12.43
N GLU A 70 11.03 -9.37 12.71
CA GLU A 70 11.29 -8.46 13.83
C GLU A 70 10.91 -7.02 13.44
N PRO A 71 10.34 -6.21 14.36
CA PRO A 71 10.06 -4.81 14.08
C PRO A 71 11.32 -4.03 13.69
N ILE A 72 11.25 -3.30 12.57
CA ILE A 72 12.34 -2.44 12.10
C ILE A 72 12.03 -1.00 12.49
N ALA A 73 12.99 -0.33 13.12
CA ALA A 73 12.84 1.08 13.46
C ALA A 73 12.80 1.94 12.19
N ASP A 74 11.80 2.81 12.08
CA ASP A 74 11.58 3.76 10.98
C ASP A 74 11.43 3.12 9.58
N ASP A 75 11.11 1.82 9.49
CA ASP A 75 10.91 1.11 8.22
C ASP A 75 9.97 -0.10 8.36
N VAL A 76 9.54 -0.63 7.22
CA VAL A 76 8.76 -1.88 7.14
C VAL A 76 9.46 -2.81 6.14
N GLU A 77 9.64 -4.08 6.51
CA GLU A 77 10.04 -5.09 5.54
C GLU A 77 8.83 -5.46 4.68
N LEU A 78 8.93 -5.19 3.39
CA LEU A 78 7.94 -5.59 2.40
C LEU A 78 8.28 -6.96 1.84
N GLU A 79 7.27 -7.79 1.63
CA GLU A 79 7.40 -9.07 0.96
C GLU A 79 6.62 -9.07 -0.36
N PHE A 80 7.28 -9.51 -1.43
CA PHE A 80 6.69 -9.65 -2.76
C PHE A 80 6.67 -11.11 -3.17
N GLU A 81 5.48 -11.70 -3.26
CA GLU A 81 5.29 -13.06 -3.76
C GLU A 81 5.44 -13.13 -5.28
N LEU A 82 6.39 -13.94 -5.76
CA LEU A 82 6.65 -14.15 -7.18
C LEU A 82 6.50 -15.64 -7.53
N PRO A 83 6.31 -16.00 -8.82
CA PRO A 83 6.18 -17.41 -9.22
C PRO A 83 7.35 -18.32 -8.82
N ASP A 84 8.55 -17.76 -8.64
CA ASP A 84 9.77 -18.50 -8.29
C ASP A 84 10.15 -18.38 -6.79
N GLY A 85 9.32 -17.74 -5.95
CA GLY A 85 9.58 -17.51 -4.52
C GLY A 85 9.23 -16.08 -4.07
N SER A 86 9.51 -15.73 -2.81
CA SER A 86 9.30 -14.37 -2.30
C SER A 86 10.59 -13.54 -2.29
N VAL A 87 10.43 -12.22 -2.35
CA VAL A 87 11.53 -11.25 -2.24
C VAL A 87 11.20 -10.23 -1.14
N GLY A 88 12.06 -10.15 -0.13
CA GLY A 88 12.02 -9.13 0.92
C GLY A 88 12.76 -7.85 0.52
N VAL A 89 12.19 -6.68 0.83
CA VAL A 89 12.83 -5.37 0.65
C VAL A 89 12.31 -4.35 1.64
N LEU A 90 13.15 -3.45 2.13
CA LEU A 90 12.70 -2.33 2.96
C LEU A 90 11.80 -1.36 2.19
N ALA A 91 10.71 -0.94 2.81
CA ALA A 91 9.76 0.02 2.24
C ALA A 91 10.46 1.32 1.84
N SER A 92 11.40 1.83 2.64
CA SER A 92 12.19 3.02 2.28
C SER A 92 12.94 2.83 0.95
N THR A 93 13.61 1.70 0.78
CA THR A 93 14.40 1.37 -0.42
C THR A 93 13.50 1.17 -1.63
N PHE A 94 12.35 0.51 -1.44
CA PHE A 94 11.34 0.34 -2.47
C PHE A 94 10.80 1.69 -2.94
N LEU A 95 10.35 2.54 -2.01
CA LEU A 95 9.75 3.84 -2.30
C LEU A 95 10.75 4.80 -2.96
N ASP A 96 11.99 4.87 -2.48
CA ASP A 96 13.04 5.69 -3.10
C ASP A 96 13.31 5.25 -4.55
N ARG A 97 13.16 3.96 -4.85
CA ARG A 97 13.36 3.43 -6.19
C ARG A 97 12.17 3.67 -7.11
N TRP A 98 10.95 3.43 -6.62
CA TRP A 98 9.75 3.38 -7.45
C TRP A 98 9.02 4.71 -7.58
N LEU A 99 8.93 5.52 -6.52
CA LEU A 99 8.21 6.80 -6.58
C LEU A 99 8.66 7.72 -7.74
N PRO A 100 9.97 7.82 -8.10
CA PRO A 100 10.39 8.67 -9.21
C PRO A 100 9.89 8.24 -10.60
N VAL A 101 9.51 6.97 -10.78
CA VAL A 101 9.07 6.41 -12.08
C VAL A 101 7.57 6.19 -12.17
N LEU A 102 6.84 6.34 -11.06
CA LEU A 102 5.39 6.23 -11.02
C LEU A 102 4.70 7.55 -11.46
N PRO A 103 3.42 7.50 -11.86
CA PRO A 103 2.66 8.71 -12.17
C PRO A 103 2.61 9.66 -10.97
N ARG A 104 2.65 10.96 -11.26
CA ARG A 104 2.50 12.00 -10.24
C ARG A 104 1.03 12.25 -9.93
N THR A 105 0.74 12.41 -8.65
CA THR A 105 -0.59 12.67 -8.08
C THR A 105 -0.45 13.66 -6.91
N LYS A 106 -1.57 14.11 -6.32
CA LYS A 106 -1.55 15.02 -5.15
C LYS A 106 -1.28 14.31 -3.83
N SER A 107 -1.47 13.00 -3.79
CA SER A 107 -1.21 12.15 -2.63
C SER A 107 -0.77 10.76 -3.07
N VAL A 108 0.07 10.13 -2.27
CA VAL A 108 0.35 8.68 -2.33
C VAL A 108 -0.30 8.04 -1.11
N VAL A 109 -0.95 6.90 -1.29
CA VAL A 109 -1.58 6.14 -0.22
C VAL A 109 -1.03 4.72 -0.25
N LEU A 110 -0.45 4.27 0.86
CA LEU A 110 0.02 2.90 1.02
C LEU A 110 -1.12 2.05 1.58
N ALA A 111 -1.67 1.16 0.75
CA ALA A 111 -2.50 0.06 1.19
C ALA A 111 -1.56 -1.08 1.59
N LEU A 112 -1.09 -1.02 2.83
CA LEU A 112 -0.03 -1.86 3.38
C LEU A 112 -0.45 -2.34 4.77
N CYS A 113 -0.37 -3.65 5.02
CA CYS A 113 -0.39 -4.17 6.37
C CYS A 113 0.87 -3.67 7.11
N ASN A 114 0.70 -3.00 8.25
CA ASN A 114 1.80 -2.52 9.07
C ASN A 114 1.63 -3.11 10.48
N ALA A 115 1.69 -4.43 10.57
CA ALA A 115 1.39 -5.21 11.78
C ALA A 115 2.19 -4.72 13.01
N HIS A 116 3.45 -4.31 12.81
CA HIS A 116 4.32 -3.79 13.87
C HIS A 116 4.11 -2.30 14.18
N ARG A 117 3.18 -1.63 13.48
CA ARG A 117 2.89 -0.19 13.64
C ARG A 117 4.15 0.66 13.46
N ALA A 118 5.04 0.24 12.58
CA ALA A 118 6.31 0.92 12.34
C ALA A 118 6.04 2.30 11.73
N GLU A 119 6.84 3.28 12.15
CA GLU A 119 6.87 4.57 11.48
C GLU A 119 7.66 4.42 10.18
N LEU A 120 7.28 5.15 9.12
CA LEU A 120 8.02 5.16 7.87
C LEU A 120 8.85 6.43 7.77
N ARG A 121 10.13 6.29 7.43
CA ARG A 121 10.91 7.44 7.00
C ARG A 121 10.35 8.02 5.69
N ARG A 122 10.26 9.35 5.60
CA ARG A 122 9.96 10.03 4.33
C ARG A 122 11.01 9.66 3.26
N PRO A 123 10.62 9.07 2.12
CA PRO A 123 11.53 8.80 1.00
C PRO A 123 12.14 10.10 0.48
N ALA A 124 13.42 10.09 0.14
CA ALA A 124 14.16 11.30 -0.24
C ALA A 124 13.60 11.94 -1.53
N GLY A 125 13.04 11.12 -2.43
CA GLY A 125 12.43 11.56 -3.68
C GLY A 125 10.97 12.01 -3.56
N ALA A 126 10.33 11.88 -2.40
CA ALA A 126 8.90 12.13 -2.25
C ALA A 126 8.58 13.64 -2.29
N THR A 127 7.93 14.10 -3.36
CA THR A 127 7.48 15.49 -3.50
C THR A 127 6.04 15.73 -3.03
N THR A 128 5.30 14.66 -2.75
CA THR A 128 3.89 14.68 -2.36
C THR A 128 3.70 13.99 -1.01
N PRO A 129 2.62 14.27 -0.26
CA PRO A 129 2.33 13.55 0.98
C PRO A 129 2.15 12.05 0.73
N ILE A 130 2.72 11.23 1.62
CA ILE A 130 2.53 9.78 1.62
C ILE A 130 1.72 9.40 2.85
N HIS A 131 0.50 8.92 2.65
CA HIS A 131 -0.37 8.41 3.71
C HIS A 131 -0.14 6.92 3.90
N TYR A 132 0.00 6.48 5.14
CA TYR A 132 0.15 5.07 5.48
C TYR A 132 -0.56 4.76 6.79
N GLY A 133 -1.09 3.54 6.90
CA GLY A 133 -1.74 3.05 8.10
C GLY A 133 -0.73 2.55 9.15
N LEU A 134 -1.13 2.63 10.41
CA LEU A 134 -0.55 1.85 11.50
C LEU A 134 -1.47 0.66 11.79
N GLY A 135 -0.89 -0.53 11.96
CA GLY A 135 -1.67 -1.77 12.02
C GLY A 135 -2.11 -2.22 10.63
N ASP A 136 -3.14 -3.06 10.60
CA ASP A 136 -3.64 -3.64 9.37
C ASP A 136 -4.41 -2.59 8.57
N VAL A 137 -4.16 -2.51 7.27
CA VAL A 137 -4.95 -1.69 6.35
C VAL A 137 -5.94 -2.59 5.64
N GLU A 138 -7.23 -2.38 5.90
CA GLU A 138 -8.28 -3.13 5.24
C GLU A 138 -8.96 -2.27 4.18
N SER A 139 -9.36 -2.90 3.08
CA SER A 139 -10.04 -2.26 1.97
C SER A 139 -11.51 -2.65 1.94
N TRP A 140 -12.36 -1.64 1.73
CA TRP A 140 -13.80 -1.77 1.66
C TRP A 140 -14.35 -1.05 0.44
N ARG A 141 -15.49 -1.54 -0.06
CA ARG A 141 -16.22 -0.94 -1.17
C ARG A 141 -17.65 -0.65 -0.74
N GLU A 142 -18.08 0.59 -0.91
CA GLU A 142 -19.46 1.00 -0.71
C GLU A 142 -20.10 1.38 -2.06
N GLY A 143 -21.09 0.62 -2.50
CA GLY A 143 -21.70 0.83 -3.81
C GLY A 143 -20.69 0.68 -4.97
N ALA A 144 -20.91 1.41 -6.06
CA ALA A 144 -20.17 1.17 -7.30
C ALA A 144 -18.73 1.71 -7.28
N GLU A 145 -18.47 2.84 -6.61
CA GLU A 145 -17.26 3.65 -6.84
C GLU A 145 -16.51 4.07 -5.57
N ARG A 146 -17.10 3.89 -4.39
CA ARG A 146 -16.52 4.40 -3.14
C ARG A 146 -15.60 3.37 -2.51
N ILE A 147 -14.31 3.70 -2.46
CA ILE A 147 -13.26 2.88 -1.86
C ILE A 147 -12.87 3.48 -0.52
N ILE A 148 -12.94 2.68 0.53
CA ILE A 148 -12.56 3.07 1.88
C ILE A 148 -11.38 2.19 2.31
N LEU A 149 -10.35 2.82 2.86
CA LEU A 149 -9.25 2.14 3.53
C LEU A 149 -9.35 2.43 5.03
N THR A 150 -9.41 1.39 5.86
CA THR A 150 -9.43 1.50 7.32
C THR A 150 -8.06 1.17 7.88
N ALA A 151 -7.68 1.81 8.99
CA ALA A 151 -6.50 1.49 9.77
C ALA A 151 -6.72 1.95 11.23
N ASP A 152 -5.91 1.48 12.16
CA ASP A 152 -5.97 1.94 13.56
C ASP A 152 -5.63 3.43 13.70
N ALA A 153 -4.73 3.91 12.84
CA ALA A 153 -4.38 5.30 12.70
C ALA A 153 -3.73 5.55 11.34
N TRP A 154 -3.95 6.73 10.77
CA TRP A 154 -3.23 7.19 9.58
C TRP A 154 -2.12 8.15 9.97
N ARG A 155 -0.96 7.97 9.32
CA ARG A 155 0.18 8.89 9.39
C ARG A 155 0.45 9.48 8.01
N THR A 156 1.21 10.56 7.98
CA THR A 156 1.63 11.20 6.74
C THR A 156 3.08 11.61 6.86
N VAL A 157 3.88 11.21 5.89
CA VAL A 157 5.30 11.54 5.83
C VAL A 157 5.67 12.35 4.62
#